data_AF-J9EI18-F1
#
_entry.id   AF-J9EI18-F1
#
_cell.length_a   1.000
_cell.length_b   1.000
_cell.length_c   1.000
_cell.angle_alpha   90.00
_cell.angle_beta   90.00
_cell.angle_gamma   90.00
#
_symmetry.space_group_name_H-M   'P 1'
#
loop_
_entity.id
_entity.type
_entity.pdbx_description
1 polymer ?
#
loop_
_entity_poly.entity_id
_entity_poly.type
_entity_poly.pdbx_seq_one_letter_code
_entity_poly.pdbx_strand_id
1 'polypeptide(L)'
;ATYGRWLIDGYPKVVLFDIVSAAWKLDQWKQELWDSCKIGIPYHDNESNDAVVLGFMVAIFIQKYLYAIEGYQPLCVAHFHEWQAGIGLILSSNTLKHILELANCYFILWKTNVSTIFTTHATLLGRYLCASGADLYNNIDKFDVDREAGTRQIYHRYCIERAAANLAHIFTTV
;
A
#
# COMPACT_ATOMS: atom_id res chain seq x y z
N ALA A 1 1.73 13.47 14.54
CA ALA A 1 2.29 12.12 14.77
C ALA A 1 2.96 12.09 16.13
N THR A 2 2.90 10.97 16.83
CA THR A 2 3.52 10.78 18.15
C THR A 2 4.72 9.86 18.00
N TYR A 3 5.88 10.28 18.51
CA TYR A 3 7.07 9.46 18.58
C TYR A 3 7.22 8.85 19.98
N GLY A 4 7.61 7.59 20.05
CA GLY A 4 7.79 6.92 21.33
C GLY A 4 8.43 5.54 21.19
N ARG A 5 8.21 4.71 22.20
CA ARG A 5 8.63 3.32 22.22
C ARG A 5 7.48 2.42 22.63
N TRP A 6 7.36 1.28 21.97
CA TRP A 6 6.31 0.32 22.27
C TRP A 6 6.69 -0.48 23.52
N LEU A 7 5.79 -0.51 24.51
CA LEU A 7 5.95 -1.18 25.80
C LEU A 7 5.78 -2.71 25.68
N ILE A 8 6.64 -3.33 24.89
CA ILE A 8 6.77 -4.79 24.72
C ILE A 8 8.24 -5.19 24.77
N ASP A 9 8.51 -6.49 24.85
CA ASP A 9 9.87 -7.02 24.77
C ASP A 9 10.57 -6.56 23.48
N GLY A 10 11.81 -6.10 23.60
CA GLY A 10 12.58 -5.46 22.53
C GLY A 10 12.47 -3.93 22.46
N TYR A 11 11.46 -3.33 23.10
CA TYR A 11 11.30 -1.89 23.28
C TYR A 11 11.53 -1.03 22.01
N PRO A 12 10.89 -1.38 20.87
CA PRO A 12 11.17 -0.75 19.57
C PRO A 12 10.70 0.70 19.53
N LYS A 13 11.41 1.52 18.72
CA LYS A 13 11.01 2.90 18.42
C LYS A 13 9.80 2.89 17.48
N VAL A 14 8.81 3.72 17.76
CA VAL A 14 7.57 3.80 16.96
C VAL A 14 7.23 5.25 16.62
N VAL A 15 6.60 5.43 15.46
CA VAL A 15 5.96 6.67 15.02
C VAL A 15 4.49 6.34 14.75
N LEU A 16 3.59 6.94 15.52
CA LEU A 16 2.14 6.78 15.35
C LEU A 16 1.57 7.99 14.62
N PHE A 17 1.05 7.77 13.42
CA PHE A 17 0.40 8.82 12.64
C PHE A 17 -1.04 9.00 13.11
N ASP A 18 -1.42 10.26 13.36
CA ASP A 18 -2.81 10.62 13.60
C ASP A 18 -3.48 10.88 12.26
N ILE A 19 -4.21 9.88 11.75
CA ILE A 19 -4.90 9.94 10.45
C ILE A 19 -5.99 11.02 10.43
N VAL A 20 -6.61 11.32 11.58
CA VAL A 20 -7.67 12.33 11.66
C VAL A 20 -7.13 13.72 11.32
N SER A 21 -5.88 14.01 11.72
CA SER A 21 -5.20 15.27 11.40
C SER A 21 -5.04 15.54 9.90
N ALA A 22 -5.10 14.50 9.07
CA ALA A 22 -4.96 14.56 7.62
C ALA A 22 -6.25 14.22 6.86
N ALA A 23 -7.38 14.00 7.55
CA ALA A 23 -8.65 13.63 6.92
C ALA A 23 -9.13 14.66 5.88
N TRP A 24 -8.82 15.95 6.08
CA TRP A 24 -9.15 17.03 5.14
C TRP A 24 -8.44 16.91 3.77
N LYS A 25 -7.38 16.11 3.67
CA LYS A 25 -6.68 15.81 2.40
C LYS A 25 -7.25 14.61 1.65
N LEU A 26 -8.20 13.88 2.22
CA LEU A 26 -8.66 12.59 1.70
C LEU A 26 -9.10 12.67 0.23
N ASP A 27 -9.93 13.66 -0.14
CA ASP A 27 -10.44 13.76 -1.51
C ASP A 27 -9.32 14.05 -2.52
N GLN A 28 -8.37 14.92 -2.15
CA GLN A 28 -7.18 15.18 -2.96
C GLN A 28 -6.35 13.90 -3.15
N TRP A 29 -6.11 13.16 -2.08
CA TRP A 29 -5.29 11.95 -2.11
C TRP A 29 -5.96 10.78 -2.84
N LYS A 30 -7.29 10.68 -2.78
CA LYS A 30 -8.05 9.74 -3.63
C LYS A 30 -7.90 10.07 -5.11
N GLN A 31 -7.97 11.35 -5.46
CA GLN A 31 -7.77 11.79 -6.83
C GLN A 31 -6.35 11.48 -7.31
N GLU A 32 -5.34 11.81 -6.51
CA GLU A 32 -3.94 11.48 -6.81
C GLU A 32 -3.72 9.96 -6.98
N LEU A 33 -4.31 9.14 -6.09
CA LEU A 33 -4.24 7.68 -6.20
C LEU A 33 -4.86 7.17 -7.51
N TRP A 34 -6.03 7.69 -7.89
CA TRP A 34 -6.67 7.36 -9.17
C TRP A 34 -5.81 7.78 -10.36
N ASP A 35 -5.23 8.98 -10.31
CA ASP A 35 -4.41 9.50 -11.40
C ASP A 35 -3.14 8.67 -11.60
N SER A 36 -2.51 8.24 -10.51
CA SER A 36 -1.28 7.44 -10.54
C SER A 36 -1.47 5.96 -10.84
N CYS A 37 -2.47 5.29 -10.26
CA CYS A 37 -2.61 3.83 -10.35
C CYS A 37 -4.01 3.32 -10.73
N LYS A 38 -4.96 4.22 -11.04
CA LYS A 38 -6.34 3.88 -11.44
C LYS A 38 -7.08 3.03 -10.40
N ILE A 39 -6.78 3.22 -9.12
CA ILE A 39 -7.48 2.60 -8.00
C ILE A 39 -8.49 3.61 -7.44
N GLY A 40 -9.78 3.33 -7.62
CA GLY A 40 -10.87 4.15 -7.09
C GLY A 40 -11.29 3.68 -5.70
N ILE A 41 -11.48 4.61 -4.76
CA ILE A 41 -11.86 4.30 -3.38
C ILE A 41 -13.29 4.79 -3.10
N PRO A 42 -14.25 3.88 -2.83
CA PRO A 42 -15.62 4.26 -2.49
C PRO A 42 -15.68 5.21 -1.28
N TYR A 43 -16.60 6.18 -1.31
CA TYR A 43 -16.73 7.15 -0.22
C TYR A 43 -17.08 6.49 1.12
N HIS A 44 -17.98 5.51 1.10
CA HIS A 44 -18.52 4.85 2.29
C HIS A 44 -17.58 3.82 2.94
N ASP A 45 -16.43 3.49 2.32
CA ASP A 45 -15.49 2.51 2.88
C ASP A 45 -14.43 3.19 3.76
N ASN A 46 -14.74 3.31 5.05
CA ASN A 46 -13.85 3.93 6.03
C ASN A 46 -12.48 3.24 6.13
N GLU A 47 -12.42 1.90 6.04
CA GLU A 47 -11.16 1.18 6.15
C GLU A 47 -10.22 1.53 4.99
N SER A 48 -10.76 1.60 3.78
CA SER A 48 -9.99 2.03 2.61
C SER A 48 -9.64 3.52 2.68
N ASN A 49 -10.53 4.36 3.22
CA ASN A 49 -10.23 5.78 3.43
C ASN A 49 -9.05 5.97 4.40
N ASP A 50 -9.06 5.26 5.52
CA ASP A 50 -7.99 5.31 6.52
C ASP A 50 -6.67 4.78 5.94
N ALA A 51 -6.72 3.71 5.14
CA ALA A 51 -5.56 3.18 4.43
C ALA A 51 -4.96 4.21 3.45
N VAL A 52 -5.80 4.99 2.74
CA VAL A 52 -5.33 6.08 1.88
C VAL A 52 -4.60 7.12 2.71
N VAL A 53 -5.24 7.64 3.77
CA VAL A 53 -4.66 8.69 4.61
C VAL A 53 -3.33 8.22 5.21
N LEU A 54 -3.30 7.03 5.79
CA LEU A 54 -2.10 6.45 6.37
C LEU A 54 -1.01 6.25 5.31
N GLY A 55 -1.35 5.67 4.16
CA GLY A 55 -0.40 5.40 3.08
C GLY A 55 0.30 6.67 2.58
N PHE A 56 -0.46 7.75 2.36
CA PHE A 56 0.12 9.05 2.00
C PHE A 56 1.00 9.60 3.12
N MET A 57 0.55 9.60 4.38
CA MET A 57 1.36 10.09 5.51
C MET A 57 2.68 9.33 5.65
N VAL A 58 2.65 8.00 5.52
CA VAL A 58 3.85 7.15 5.59
C VAL A 58 4.80 7.43 4.44
N ALA A 59 4.28 7.54 3.20
CA ALA A 59 5.11 7.89 2.05
C ALA A 59 5.75 9.29 2.21
N ILE A 60 5.04 10.26 2.81
CA ILE A 60 5.57 11.63 3.02
C ILE A 60 6.70 11.53 4.03
N PHE A 61 6.47 10.79 5.10
CA PHE A 61 7.45 10.58 6.15
C PHE A 61 8.72 9.92 5.61
N ILE A 62 8.61 8.83 4.84
CA ILE A 62 9.76 8.16 4.24
C ILE A 62 10.54 9.13 3.35
N GLN A 63 9.86 9.89 2.49
CA GLN A 63 10.51 10.88 1.63
C GLN A 63 11.26 11.95 2.44
N LYS A 64 10.59 12.56 3.43
CA LYS A 64 11.18 13.61 4.25
C LYS A 64 12.32 13.07 5.12
N TYR A 65 12.21 11.85 5.62
CA TYR A 65 13.26 11.18 6.39
C TYR A 65 14.52 10.98 5.55
N LEU A 66 14.38 10.49 4.31
CA LEU A 66 15.51 10.32 3.40
C LEU A 66 16.16 11.65 3.03
N TYR A 67 15.37 12.71 2.79
CA TYR A 67 15.89 14.03 2.44
C TYR A 67 16.51 14.79 3.61
N ALA A 68 16.20 14.42 4.85
CA ALA A 68 16.79 15.03 6.05
C ALA A 68 18.18 14.48 6.37
N ILE A 69 18.62 13.38 5.72
CA ILE A 69 19.94 12.79 5.94
C ILE A 69 20.95 13.47 5.01
N GLU A 70 21.84 14.27 5.59
CA GLU A 70 22.92 14.95 4.88
C GLU A 70 24.26 14.18 5.03
N GLY A 71 25.14 14.29 4.03
CA GLY A 71 26.51 13.77 4.09
C GLY A 71 26.73 12.34 3.60
N TYR A 72 25.68 11.54 3.42
CA TYR A 72 25.76 10.23 2.76
C TYR A 72 24.38 9.77 2.25
N GLN A 73 24.37 8.74 1.39
CA GLN A 73 23.13 8.14 0.89
C GLN A 73 22.71 6.96 1.79
N PRO A 74 21.62 7.05 2.56
CA PRO A 74 21.17 5.96 3.43
C PRO A 74 20.60 4.81 2.60
N LEU A 75 20.91 3.58 3.04
CA LEU A 75 20.28 2.36 2.54
C LEU A 75 19.07 2.05 3.43
N CYS A 76 17.90 2.48 3.01
CA CYS A 76 16.67 2.39 3.79
C CYS A 76 15.76 1.30 3.22
N VAL A 77 15.17 0.49 4.11
CA VAL A 77 14.18 -0.53 3.77
C VAL A 77 12.85 -0.17 4.42
N ALA A 78 11.78 -0.19 3.64
CA ALA A 78 10.41 -0.01 4.11
C ALA A 78 9.63 -1.32 3.90
N HIS A 79 9.19 -1.91 5.00
CA HIS A 79 8.47 -3.17 5.02
C HIS A 79 7.01 -2.92 5.37
N PHE A 80 6.12 -3.26 4.45
CA PHE A 80 4.68 -3.08 4.57
C PHE A 80 4.01 -4.43 4.78
N HIS A 81 3.17 -4.51 5.80
CA HIS A 81 2.38 -5.70 6.12
C HIS A 81 0.92 -5.44 5.80
N GLU A 82 0.33 -6.33 5.01
CA GLU A 82 -1.05 -6.30 4.53
C GLU A 82 -1.46 -5.11 3.65
N TRP A 83 -2.58 -5.31 2.96
CA TRP A 83 -3.10 -4.37 1.97
C TRP A 83 -3.41 -2.99 2.56
N GLN A 84 -3.78 -2.87 3.85
CA GLN A 84 -4.03 -1.57 4.47
C GLN A 84 -2.78 -0.67 4.50
N ALA A 85 -1.58 -1.26 4.60
CA ALA A 85 -0.31 -0.54 4.49
C ALA A 85 0.17 -0.40 3.05
N GLY A 86 -0.47 -1.11 2.10
CA GLY A 86 -0.06 -1.22 0.70
C GLY A 86 -0.01 0.11 -0.04
N ILE A 87 -0.89 1.07 0.30
CA ILE A 87 -0.88 2.39 -0.36
C ILE A 87 0.43 3.13 -0.12
N GLY A 88 1.01 3.04 1.08
CA GLY A 88 2.32 3.63 1.37
C GLY A 88 3.43 3.01 0.51
N LEU A 89 3.36 1.71 0.24
CA LEU A 89 4.28 1.03 -0.67
C LEU A 89 4.08 1.50 -2.11
N ILE A 90 2.83 1.51 -2.59
CA ILE A 90 2.50 1.94 -3.95
C ILE A 90 3.11 3.31 -4.21
N LEU A 91 2.92 4.27 -3.30
CA LEU A 91 3.44 5.65 -3.42
C LEU A 91 4.96 5.75 -3.27
N SER A 92 5.58 4.90 -2.45
CA SER A 92 7.03 4.89 -2.20
C SER A 92 7.82 4.05 -3.19
N SER A 93 7.15 3.22 -3.99
CA SER A 93 7.83 2.30 -4.91
C SER A 93 8.51 3.06 -6.04
N ASN A 94 9.77 2.68 -6.29
CA ASN A 94 10.56 3.17 -7.41
C ASN A 94 10.65 2.14 -8.55
N THR A 95 9.99 0.97 -8.43
CA THR A 95 10.14 -0.18 -9.33
C THR A 95 9.68 0.12 -10.77
N LEU A 96 8.79 1.10 -10.95
CA LEU A 96 8.35 1.59 -12.26
C LEU A 96 9.33 2.59 -12.93
N LYS A 97 10.57 2.69 -12.44
CA LYS A 97 11.62 3.59 -12.95
C LYS A 97 11.79 3.56 -14.47
N HIS A 98 11.69 2.37 -15.08
CA HIS A 98 11.97 2.18 -16.51
C HIS A 98 10.72 2.36 -17.40
N ILE A 99 9.51 2.19 -16.86
CA ILE A 99 8.26 2.26 -17.64
C ILE A 99 7.75 3.70 -17.70
N LEU A 100 7.98 4.50 -16.65
CA LEU A 100 7.44 5.86 -16.53
C LEU A 100 8.22 6.90 -17.35
N GLU A 101 9.51 6.69 -17.62
CA GLU A 101 10.28 7.56 -18.52
C GLU A 101 9.76 7.51 -19.97
N LEU A 102 9.15 6.40 -20.39
CA LEU A 102 8.63 6.20 -21.74
C LEU A 102 7.19 6.70 -21.93
N ALA A 103 6.40 6.79 -20.85
CA ALA A 103 4.97 7.04 -20.94
C ALA A 103 4.56 8.53 -20.84
N ASN A 104 5.51 9.47 -20.69
CA ASN A 104 5.21 10.87 -20.27
C ASN A 104 4.26 10.93 -19.05
N CYS A 105 4.19 9.86 -18.27
CA CYS A 105 3.43 9.79 -17.03
C CYS A 105 4.30 10.42 -15.94
N TYR A 106 4.28 11.74 -15.91
CA TYR A 106 4.92 12.57 -14.89
C TYR A 106 4.30 12.42 -13.48
N PHE A 107 3.29 11.57 -13.30
CA PHE A 107 2.43 11.55 -12.13
C PHE A 107 3.01 10.73 -10.96
N ILE A 108 4.09 11.28 -10.41
CA ILE A 108 4.32 11.41 -8.96
C ILE A 108 4.23 10.07 -8.19
N LEU A 109 4.92 9.04 -8.66
CA LEU A 109 5.49 8.08 -7.71
C LEU A 109 6.65 8.78 -7.01
N TRP A 110 6.56 8.92 -5.69
CA TRP A 110 7.50 9.73 -4.91
C TRP A 110 8.84 9.02 -5.00
N LYS A 111 9.71 9.54 -5.87
CA LYS A 111 11.05 9.06 -6.22
C LYS A 111 11.92 8.93 -4.97
N THR A 112 11.63 7.93 -4.15
CA THR A 112 12.28 7.70 -2.87
C THR A 112 13.25 6.56 -3.05
N ASN A 113 14.49 6.81 -2.63
CA ASN A 113 15.53 5.80 -2.65
C ASN A 113 15.35 4.86 -1.46
N VAL A 114 14.26 4.11 -1.47
CA VAL A 114 13.89 3.12 -0.46
C VAL A 114 13.64 1.77 -1.13
N SER A 115 14.17 0.70 -0.54
CA SER A 115 13.82 -0.66 -0.94
C SER A 115 12.54 -1.07 -0.22
N THR A 116 11.58 -1.64 -0.95
CA THR A 116 10.25 -1.96 -0.43
C THR A 116 10.04 -3.46 -0.33
N ILE A 117 9.49 -3.91 0.80
CA ILE A 117 9.08 -5.30 1.02
C ILE A 117 7.59 -5.30 1.30
N PHE A 118 6.85 -6.21 0.66
CA PHE A 118 5.45 -6.47 0.96
C PHE A 118 5.28 -7.87 1.51
N THR A 119 4.63 -7.98 2.66
CA THR A 119 4.17 -9.26 3.22
C THR A 119 2.66 -9.24 3.34
N THR A 120 2.00 -10.20 2.70
CA THR A 120 0.61 -10.52 2.98
C THR A 120 0.55 -11.80 3.79
N HIS A 121 -0.26 -11.80 4.86
CA HIS A 121 -0.50 -12.96 5.71
C HIS A 121 -1.71 -13.77 5.22
N ALA A 122 -2.60 -13.14 4.45
CA ALA A 122 -3.69 -13.81 3.74
C ALA A 122 -4.17 -12.97 2.57
N THR A 123 -4.52 -13.61 1.46
CA THR A 123 -5.12 -12.90 0.33
C THR A 123 -6.58 -12.56 0.61
N LEU A 124 -7.01 -11.36 0.23
CA LEU A 124 -8.40 -10.92 0.30
C LEU A 124 -9.31 -11.97 -0.36
N LEU A 125 -9.10 -12.25 -1.65
CA LEU A 125 -9.94 -13.19 -2.39
C LEU A 125 -9.94 -14.60 -1.79
N GLY A 126 -8.79 -15.10 -1.31
CA GLY A 126 -8.70 -16.43 -0.71
C GLY A 126 -9.64 -16.59 0.49
N ARG A 127 -9.67 -15.58 1.38
CA ARG A 127 -10.57 -15.60 2.55
C ARG A 127 -12.03 -15.64 2.14
N TYR A 128 -12.44 -14.83 1.17
CA TYR A 128 -13.83 -14.77 0.72
C TYR A 128 -14.27 -16.01 -0.05
N LEU A 129 -13.39 -16.58 -0.89
CA LEU A 129 -13.68 -17.79 -1.65
C LEU A 129 -13.87 -18.99 -0.73
N CYS A 130 -12.97 -19.18 0.23
CA CYS A 130 -13.09 -20.24 1.23
C CYS A 130 -14.36 -20.09 2.08
N ALA A 131 -14.71 -18.88 2.49
CA ALA A 131 -15.94 -18.62 3.25
C ALA A 131 -17.22 -18.92 2.45
N SER A 132 -17.18 -18.76 1.12
CA SER A 132 -18.29 -19.14 0.23
C SER A 132 -18.38 -20.64 -0.08
N GLY A 133 -17.51 -21.47 0.50
CA GLY A 133 -17.47 -22.92 0.27
C GLY A 133 -16.91 -23.31 -1.11
N ALA A 134 -16.18 -22.40 -1.77
CA ALA A 134 -15.55 -22.70 -3.05
C ALA A 134 -14.40 -23.69 -2.87
N ASP A 135 -14.28 -24.65 -3.80
CA ASP A 135 -13.13 -25.55 -3.86
C ASP A 135 -11.91 -24.81 -4.44
N LEU A 136 -11.28 -24.01 -3.58
CA LEU A 136 -10.25 -23.04 -3.94
C LEU A 136 -9.01 -23.71 -4.53
N TYR A 137 -8.45 -24.70 -3.84
CA TYR A 137 -7.15 -25.25 -4.20
C TYR A 137 -7.18 -26.07 -5.48
N ASN A 138 -8.30 -26.71 -5.82
CA ASN A 138 -8.43 -27.49 -7.06
C ASN A 138 -8.82 -26.65 -8.29
N ASN A 139 -9.21 -25.39 -8.10
CA ASN A 139 -9.72 -24.53 -9.18
C ASN A 139 -9.08 -23.14 -9.20
N ILE A 140 -7.91 -22.97 -8.56
CA ILE A 140 -7.28 -21.66 -8.37
C ILE A 140 -7.00 -20.93 -9.69
N ASP A 141 -6.71 -21.67 -10.75
CA ASP A 141 -6.43 -21.22 -12.12
C ASP A 141 -7.70 -20.85 -12.91
N LYS A 142 -8.89 -21.23 -12.42
CA LYS A 142 -10.17 -21.04 -13.11
C LYS A 142 -10.97 -19.84 -12.61
N PHE A 143 -10.53 -19.20 -11.52
CA PHE A 143 -11.23 -18.05 -10.97
C PHE A 143 -10.91 -16.78 -11.75
N ASP A 144 -11.96 -16.09 -12.19
CA ASP A 144 -11.87 -14.72 -12.65
C ASP A 144 -11.78 -13.79 -11.42
N VAL A 145 -10.56 -13.45 -11.04
CA VAL A 145 -10.25 -12.65 -9.85
C VAL A 145 -10.93 -11.28 -9.84
N ASP A 146 -11.07 -10.64 -11.00
CA ASP A 146 -11.66 -9.31 -11.11
C ASP A 146 -13.20 -9.40 -10.92
N ARG A 147 -13.83 -10.41 -11.55
CA ARG A 147 -15.26 -10.69 -11.36
C ARG A 147 -15.55 -11.08 -9.91
N GLU A 148 -14.79 -12.00 -9.33
CA GLU A 148 -15.03 -12.49 -7.97
C GLU A 148 -14.87 -11.38 -6.92
N ALA A 149 -13.94 -10.45 -7.12
CA ALA A 149 -13.75 -9.28 -6.26
C ALA A 149 -14.87 -8.23 -6.46
N GLY A 150 -15.30 -8.01 -7.70
CA GLY A 150 -16.41 -7.12 -8.04
C GLY A 150 -17.75 -7.56 -7.46
N THR A 151 -18.11 -8.85 -7.62
CA THR A 151 -19.34 -9.42 -7.06
C THR A 151 -19.41 -9.28 -5.54
N ARG A 152 -18.26 -9.31 -4.87
CA ARG A 152 -18.16 -9.20 -3.41
C ARG A 152 -17.96 -7.77 -2.90
N GLN A 153 -17.95 -6.77 -3.78
CA GLN A 153 -17.74 -5.36 -3.43
C GLN A 153 -16.39 -5.10 -2.72
N ILE A 154 -15.36 -5.88 -3.04
CA ILE A 154 -13.99 -5.74 -2.49
C ILE A 154 -12.96 -5.40 -3.57
N TYR A 155 -13.40 -5.08 -4.78
CA TYR A 155 -12.54 -4.85 -5.94
C TYR A 155 -11.46 -3.81 -5.68
N HIS A 156 -11.80 -2.67 -5.06
CA HIS A 156 -10.85 -1.62 -4.70
C HIS A 156 -9.78 -2.09 -3.72
N ARG A 157 -10.15 -2.90 -2.70
CA ARG A 157 -9.21 -3.47 -1.73
C ARG A 157 -8.28 -4.48 -2.39
N TYR A 158 -8.84 -5.34 -3.24
CA TYR A 158 -8.09 -6.30 -4.04
C TYR A 158 -7.10 -5.59 -4.98
N CYS A 159 -7.49 -4.48 -5.62
CA CYS A 159 -6.58 -3.69 -6.44
C CYS A 159 -5.41 -3.13 -5.64
N ILE A 160 -5.63 -2.67 -4.40
CA ILE A 160 -4.55 -2.23 -3.51
C ILE A 160 -3.60 -3.37 -3.18
N GLU A 161 -4.13 -4.52 -2.77
CA GLU A 161 -3.33 -5.73 -2.45
C GLU A 161 -2.48 -6.16 -3.66
N ARG A 162 -3.12 -6.28 -4.84
CA ARG A 162 -2.46 -6.66 -6.08
C ARG A 162 -1.39 -5.65 -6.49
N ALA A 163 -1.70 -4.36 -6.42
CA ALA A 163 -0.73 -3.31 -6.78
C ALA A 163 0.46 -3.30 -5.81
N ALA A 164 0.22 -3.43 -4.50
CA ALA A 164 1.28 -3.47 -3.50
C ALA A 164 2.21 -4.68 -3.72
N ALA A 165 1.66 -5.86 -4.02
CA ALA A 165 2.44 -7.05 -4.31
C ALA A 165 3.30 -6.91 -5.58
N ASN A 166 2.74 -6.33 -6.66
CA ASN A 166 3.45 -6.17 -7.93
C ASN A 166 4.50 -5.05 -7.91
N LEU A 167 4.30 -4.02 -7.08
CA LEU A 167 5.20 -2.87 -6.99
C LEU A 167 6.27 -3.02 -5.89
N ALA A 168 6.23 -4.08 -5.10
CA ALA A 168 7.26 -4.34 -4.10
C ALA A 168 8.55 -4.83 -4.77
N HIS A 169 9.72 -4.46 -4.22
CA HIS A 169 10.97 -5.07 -4.66
C HIS A 169 11.04 -6.54 -4.26
N ILE A 170 10.52 -6.85 -3.06
CA ILE A 170 10.44 -8.20 -2.53
C ILE A 170 9.00 -8.44 -2.06
N PHE A 171 8.39 -9.49 -2.58
CA PHE A 171 7.09 -9.97 -2.15
C PHE A 171 7.25 -11.25 -1.33
N THR A 172 6.53 -11.34 -0.21
CA THR A 172 6.58 -12.48 0.72
C THR A 172 5.18 -12.81 1.22
N THR A 173 5.01 -14.07 1.63
CA THR A 173 3.85 -14.57 2.35
C THR A 173 4.33 -15.35 3.58
N VAL A 174 3.44 -15.60 4.55
CA VAL A 174 3.73 -16.45 5.73
C VAL A 174 3.26 -17.88 5.54
#